data_AF-A0A562P305-F1
#
_entry.id   AF-A0A562P305-F1
#
_cell.length_a   1.000
_cell.length_b   1.000
_cell.length_c   1.000
_cell.angle_alpha   90.00
_cell.angle_beta   90.00
_cell.angle_gamma   90.00
#
_symmetry.space_group_name_H-M   'P 1'
#
loop_
_entity.id
_entity.type
_entity.pdbx_description
1 polymer ?
#
loop_
_entity_poly.entity_id
_entity_poly.type
_entity_poly.pdbx_seq_one_letter_code
_entity_poly.pdbx_strand_id
1 'polypeptide(L)'
;MPRRLSIISEDLGLKLENVSLETLGRTKKVMIDKANTTIVGGAGKRASIEARIAEIKIQLAETTSDYDREKLQERLARLAGGVAVIRVGGATEVEVREKKDRIDDAMNATR
;
A
#
# COMPACT_ATOMS: atom_id res chain seq x y z
N MET A 1 -16.16 12.76 14.06
CA MET A 1 -16.30 11.37 14.57
C MET A 1 -15.16 10.51 14.02
N PRO A 2 -14.49 9.68 14.85
CA PRO A 2 -13.43 8.81 14.37
C PRO A 2 -14.04 7.59 13.66
N ARG A 3 -13.95 7.54 12.33
CA ARG A 3 -14.42 6.38 11.54
C ARG A 3 -13.56 5.15 11.83
N ARG A 4 -14.19 4.03 12.17
CA ARG A 4 -13.56 2.73 12.37
C ARG A 4 -13.58 1.97 11.05
N LEU A 5 -12.41 1.82 10.41
CA LEU A 5 -12.25 0.84 9.34
C LEU A 5 -12.26 -0.56 9.97
N SER A 6 -13.02 -1.47 9.37
CA SER A 6 -13.08 -2.87 9.80
C SER A 6 -12.92 -3.78 8.59
N ILE A 7 -12.20 -4.89 8.78
CA ILE A 7 -12.15 -5.96 7.78
C ILE A 7 -13.53 -6.63 7.80
N ILE A 8 -14.17 -6.69 6.63
CA ILE A 8 -15.43 -7.40 6.47
C ILE A 8 -15.06 -8.86 6.19
N SER A 9 -15.37 -9.72 7.15
CA SER A 9 -15.25 -11.17 7.01
C SER A 9 -16.48 -11.83 7.65
N GLU A 10 -16.99 -12.87 7.01
CA GLU A 10 -18.12 -13.65 7.51
C GLU A 10 -17.78 -14.34 8.84
N ASP A 11 -16.49 -14.69 9.05
CA ASP A 11 -15.99 -15.26 10.30
C ASP A 11 -16.11 -14.30 11.50
N LEU A 12 -16.14 -12.99 11.22
CA LEU A 12 -16.34 -11.94 12.21
C LEU A 12 -17.83 -11.60 12.42
N GLY A 13 -18.74 -12.35 11.79
CA GLY A 13 -20.19 -12.12 11.85
C GLY A 13 -20.65 -10.86 11.10
N LEU A 14 -19.76 -10.23 10.33
CA LEU A 14 -20.06 -9.04 9.53
C LEU A 14 -20.67 -9.45 8.20
N LYS A 15 -21.99 -9.32 8.09
CA LYS A 15 -22.70 -9.53 6.84
C LYS A 15 -22.51 -8.33 5.90
N LEU A 16 -22.24 -8.61 4.62
CA LEU A 16 -22.11 -7.61 3.56
C LEU A 16 -23.34 -6.69 3.44
N GLU A 17 -24.50 -7.23 3.80
CA GLU A 17 -25.80 -6.54 3.85
C GLU A 17 -25.80 -5.30 4.75
N ASN A 18 -25.02 -5.32 5.83
CA ASN A 18 -25.02 -4.28 6.87
C ASN A 18 -23.81 -3.34 6.76
N VAL A 19 -23.08 -3.37 5.64
CA VAL A 19 -21.87 -2.58 5.46
C VAL A 19 -22.24 -1.14 5.11
N SER A 20 -21.76 -0.20 5.92
CA SER A 20 -21.90 1.24 5.65
C SER A 20 -20.66 1.81 4.97
N LEU A 21 -20.81 2.96 4.30
CA LEU A 21 -19.68 3.71 3.73
C LEU A 21 -18.62 4.12 4.77
N GLU A 22 -18.94 4.08 6.06
CA GLU A 22 -18.00 4.38 7.13
C GLU A 22 -17.05 3.22 7.46
N THR A 23 -17.47 1.99 7.13
CA THR A 23 -16.68 0.76 7.29
C THR A 23 -15.62 0.63 6.19
N LEU A 24 -15.88 1.23 5.02
CA LEU A 24 -15.01 1.13 3.84
C LEU A 24 -13.78 2.04 3.95
N GLY A 25 -12.65 1.54 3.44
CA GLY A 25 -11.43 2.32 3.31
C GLY A 25 -11.49 3.34 2.17
N ARG A 26 -10.72 4.41 2.30
CA ARG A 26 -10.56 5.44 1.26
C ARG A 26 -9.11 5.60 0.86
N THR A 27 -8.90 5.92 -0.40
CA THR A 27 -7.58 6.17 -0.98
C THR A 27 -7.67 7.23 -2.06
N LYS A 28 -6.56 7.91 -2.37
CA LYS A 28 -6.53 8.98 -3.38
C LYS A 28 -6.48 8.43 -4.80
N LYS A 29 -5.74 7.35 -5.03
CA LYS A 29 -5.61 6.72 -6.34
C LYS A 29 -5.40 5.21 -6.19
N VAL A 30 -6.01 4.45 -7.10
CA VAL A 30 -5.77 3.02 -7.26
C VAL A 30 -5.33 2.79 -8.71
N MET A 31 -4.25 2.05 -8.89
CA MET A 31 -3.77 1.61 -10.20
C MET A 31 -3.75 0.09 -10.21
N ILE A 32 -4.36 -0.52 -11.22
CA ILE A 32 -4.51 -1.97 -11.34
C ILE A 32 -3.94 -2.36 -12.69
N ASP A 33 -2.90 -3.18 -12.66
CA ASP A 33 -2.26 -3.80 -13.82
C ASP A 33 -2.56 -5.30 -13.82
N LYS A 34 -2.16 -6.02 -14.88
CA LYS A 34 -2.44 -7.47 -15.04
C LYS A 34 -2.04 -8.33 -13.84
N ALA A 35 -0.96 -7.96 -13.14
CA ALA A 35 -0.42 -8.74 -12.02
C ALA A 35 -0.34 -7.95 -10.69
N ASN A 36 -0.54 -6.63 -10.70
CA ASN A 36 -0.25 -5.77 -9.56
C ASN A 36 -1.38 -4.78 -9.28
N THR A 37 -1.66 -4.57 -8.00
CA THR A 37 -2.59 -3.54 -7.53
C THR A 37 -1.84 -2.58 -6.61
N THR A 38 -1.77 -1.31 -7.02
CA THR A 38 -1.08 -0.25 -6.28
C THR A 38 -2.10 0.73 -5.72
N ILE A 39 -2.08 0.91 -4.39
CA ILE A 39 -2.98 1.83 -3.67
C ILE A 39 -2.15 3.01 -3.16
N VAL A 40 -2.49 4.22 -3.60
CA VAL A 40 -1.70 5.43 -3.32
C VAL A 40 -2.48 6.42 -2.48
N GLY A 41 -1.90 6.81 -1.34
CA GLY A 41 -2.47 7.84 -0.47
C GLY A 41 -3.70 7.35 0.31
N GLY A 42 -3.61 6.18 0.94
CA GLY A 42 -4.65 5.65 1.82
C GLY A 42 -4.96 6.60 2.99
N ALA A 43 -6.24 6.71 3.36
CA ALA A 43 -6.72 7.55 4.47
C ALA A 43 -6.60 6.87 5.85
N GLY A 44 -5.71 5.88 5.99
CA GLY A 44 -5.46 5.18 7.24
C GLY A 44 -4.79 6.10 8.28
N LYS A 45 -5.07 5.87 9.57
CA LYS A 45 -4.39 6.59 10.65
C LYS A 45 -2.92 6.15 10.70
N ARG A 46 -1.98 7.11 10.65
CA ARG A 46 -0.53 6.83 10.77
C ARG A 46 -0.20 5.99 12.00
N ALA A 47 -0.77 6.33 13.15
CA ALA A 47 -0.58 5.58 14.39
C ALA A 47 -0.97 4.09 14.28
N SER A 48 -2.03 3.76 13.53
CA SER A 48 -2.44 2.36 13.33
C SER A 48 -1.46 1.61 12.41
N ILE A 49 -0.86 2.31 11.43
CA ILE A 49 0.16 1.73 10.54
C ILE A 49 1.45 1.49 11.33
N GLU A 50 1.87 2.46 12.14
CA GLU A 50 3.07 2.36 12.98
C GLU A 50 2.93 1.23 14.02
N ALA A 51 1.77 1.14 14.68
CA ALA A 51 1.46 0.03 15.59
C ALA A 51 1.57 -1.33 14.87
N ARG A 52 1.04 -1.41 13.64
CA ARG A 52 1.13 -2.65 12.85
C ARG A 52 2.57 -2.99 12.43
N ILE A 53 3.37 -1.99 12.09
CA ILE A 53 4.80 -2.18 11.79
C ILE A 53 5.53 -2.69 13.03
N ALA A 54 5.23 -2.13 14.21
CA ALA A 54 5.84 -2.58 15.47
C ALA A 54 5.47 -4.03 15.80
N GLU A 55 4.20 -4.42 15.66
CA GLU A 55 3.75 -5.80 15.82
C GLU A 55 4.52 -6.77 14.90
N ILE A 56 4.63 -6.43 13.61
CA ILE A 56 5.34 -7.28 12.65
C ILE A 56 6.82 -7.40 12.99
N LYS A 57 7.47 -6.33 13.47
CA LYS A 57 8.88 -6.37 13.91
C LYS A 57 9.10 -7.31 15.09
N ILE A 58 8.17 -7.32 16.06
CA ILE A 58 8.21 -8.24 17.20
C ILE A 58 8.07 -9.69 16.71
N GLN A 59 7.06 -9.94 15.86
CA GLN A 59 6.86 -11.27 15.26
C GLN A 59 8.08 -11.76 14.49
N LEU A 60 8.78 -10.85 13.81
CA LEU A 60 10.01 -11.17 13.06
C LEU A 60 11.18 -11.58 13.97
N ALA A 61 11.24 -11.03 15.18
CA ALA A 61 12.26 -11.34 16.18
C ALA A 61 11.99 -12.68 16.88
N GLU A 62 10.71 -13.05 17.05
CA GLU A 62 10.29 -14.30 17.69
C GLU A 62 10.24 -15.48 16.71
N THR A 63 10.12 -15.22 15.40
CA THR A 63 10.03 -16.29 14.41
C THR A 63 11.38 -16.95 14.13
N THR A 64 11.40 -18.27 14.20
CA THR A 64 12.56 -19.12 13.88
C THR A 64 12.46 -19.76 12.50
N SER A 65 11.28 -19.69 11.87
CA SER A 65 11.00 -20.17 10.52
C SER A 65 11.46 -19.16 9.48
N ASP A 66 12.37 -19.56 8.59
CA ASP A 66 12.88 -18.69 7.53
C ASP A 66 11.78 -18.29 6.53
N TYR A 67 10.80 -19.18 6.28
CA TYR A 67 9.63 -18.88 5.47
C TYR A 67 8.78 -17.75 6.06
N ASP A 68 8.50 -17.82 7.36
CA ASP A 68 7.71 -16.79 8.03
C ASP A 68 8.47 -15.48 8.12
N ARG A 69 9.80 -15.54 8.32
CA ARG A 69 10.67 -14.36 8.30
C ARG A 69 10.59 -13.64 6.95
N GLU A 70 10.71 -14.37 5.84
CA GLU A 70 10.62 -13.81 4.49
C GLU A 70 9.25 -13.15 4.24
N LYS A 71 8.15 -13.84 4.59
CA LYS A 71 6.80 -13.30 4.40
C LYS A 71 6.51 -12.09 5.28
N LEU A 72 6.99 -12.07 6.52
CA LEU A 72 6.87 -10.91 7.41
C LEU A 72 7.72 -9.74 6.92
N GLN A 73 8.91 -10.00 6.36
CA GLN A 73 9.74 -8.95 5.76
C GLN A 73 9.09 -8.34 4.52
N GLU A 74 8.49 -9.14 3.63
CA GLU A 74 7.72 -8.64 2.48
C GLU A 74 6.58 -7.70 2.93
N ARG A 75 5.85 -8.10 3.97
CA ARG A 75 4.76 -7.29 4.55
C ARG A 75 5.29 -6.00 5.17
N LEU A 76 6.37 -6.08 5.94
CA LEU A 76 7.01 -4.92 6.56
C LEU A 76 7.48 -3.94 5.49
N ALA A 77 8.13 -4.42 4.43
CA ALA A 77 8.59 -3.59 3.32
C ALA A 77 7.42 -2.86 2.63
N ARG A 78 6.29 -3.54 2.41
CA ARG A 78 5.09 -2.91 1.83
C ARG A 78 4.48 -1.84 2.74
N LEU A 79 4.52 -2.03 4.07
CA LEU A 79 3.97 -1.07 5.02
C LEU A 79 4.90 0.12 5.29
N ALA A 80 6.21 -0.12 5.37
CA ALA A 80 7.21 0.91 5.67
C ALA A 80 7.68 1.67 4.43
N GLY A 81 7.80 1.00 3.28
CA GLY A 81 8.33 1.57 2.04
C GLY A 81 7.44 2.62 1.41
N GLY A 82 6.13 2.62 1.72
CA GLY A 82 5.17 3.56 1.18
C GLY A 82 5.10 3.51 -0.36
N VAL A 83 4.48 4.53 -0.95
CA VAL A 83 4.44 4.70 -2.41
C VAL A 83 4.83 6.13 -2.75
N ALA A 84 5.95 6.29 -3.44
CA ALA A 84 6.38 7.57 -3.98
C ALA A 84 5.66 7.84 -5.31
N VAL A 85 5.27 9.10 -5.54
CA VAL A 85 4.67 9.54 -6.80
C VAL A 85 5.53 10.64 -7.38
N ILE A 86 6.16 10.35 -8.51
CA ILE A 86 6.93 11.34 -9.28
C ILE A 86 5.99 11.98 -10.31
N ARG A 87 5.91 13.31 -10.29
CA ARG A 87 5.11 14.08 -11.26
C ARG A 87 6.06 14.71 -12.27
N VAL A 88 5.97 14.26 -13.52
CA VAL A 88 6.79 14.77 -14.62
C VAL A 88 5.97 15.76 -15.43
N GLY A 89 6.53 16.96 -15.66
CA GLY A 89 5.89 18.04 -16.42
C GLY A 89 6.77 18.53 -17.58
N GLY A 90 6.15 19.21 -18.55
CA GLY A 90 6.77 19.70 -19.77
C GLY A 90 5.87 20.71 -20.48
N ALA A 91 6.44 21.46 -21.43
CA ALA A 91 5.70 22.51 -22.15
C ALA A 91 4.83 21.93 -23.28
N THR A 92 5.21 20.77 -23.82
CA THR A 92 4.48 20.05 -24.87
C THR A 92 4.28 18.58 -24.49
N GLU A 93 3.27 17.93 -25.08
CA GLU A 93 2.97 16.51 -24.82
C GLU A 93 4.15 15.59 -25.17
N VAL A 94 4.87 15.91 -26.25
CA VAL A 94 6.03 15.14 -26.72
C VAL A 94 7.15 15.17 -25.67
N GLU A 95 7.45 16.35 -25.10
CA GLU A 95 8.46 16.48 -24.04
C GLU A 95 8.08 15.74 -22.76
N VAL A 96 6.80 15.80 -22.36
CA VAL A 96 6.33 15.08 -21.16
C VAL A 96 6.53 13.59 -21.33
N ARG A 97 6.20 13.06 -22.52
CA ARG A 97 6.33 11.64 -22.83
C ARG A 97 7.79 11.21 -22.84
N GLU A 98 8.66 11.95 -23.51
CA GLU A 98 10.09 11.66 -23.57
C GLU A 98 10.77 11.71 -22.19
N LYS A 99 10.42 12.69 -21.35
CA LYS A 99 10.93 12.79 -19.97
C LYS A 99 10.40 11.66 -19.09
N LYS A 100 9.13 11.28 -19.26
CA LYS A 100 8.53 10.17 -18.53
C LYS A 100 9.23 8.86 -18.88
N ASP A 101 9.39 8.57 -20.17
CA ASP A 101 10.03 7.34 -20.63
C ASP A 101 11.48 7.24 -20.12
N ARG A 102 12.25 8.36 -20.14
CA ARG A 102 13.59 8.41 -19.55
C ARG A 102 13.62 8.14 -18.05
N ILE A 103 12.63 8.64 -17.30
CA ILE A 103 12.55 8.43 -15.85
C ILE A 103 12.14 6.99 -15.54
N ASP A 104 11.21 6.42 -16.30
CA ASP A 104 10.78 5.04 -16.16
C ASP A 104 11.95 4.07 -16.45
N ASP A 105 12.74 4.33 -17.49
CA ASP A 105 13.95 3.58 -17.82
C ASP A 105 15.01 3.69 -16.72
N ALA A 106 15.29 4.92 -16.24
CA ALA A 106 16.24 5.13 -15.16
C ALA A 106 15.82 4.43 -13.87
N MET A 107 14.53 4.48 -13.52
CA MET A 107 14.00 3.77 -12.35
C MET A 107 14.19 2.26 -12.48
N ASN A 108 13.86 1.68 -13.64
CA ASN A 108 14.03 0.24 -13.89
C ASN A 108 15.50 -0.19 -13.90
N ALA A 109 16.44 0.67 -14.33
CA ALA A 109 17.86 0.36 -14.29
C ALA A 109 18.45 0.31 -12.87
N THR A 110 17.82 1.03 -11.93
CA THR A 110 18.25 1.10 -10.52
C THR A 110 17.50 0.16 -9.58
N ARG A 111 16.49 -0.56 -10.09
CA ARG A 111 15.56 -1.38 -9.32
C ARG A 111 15.82 -2.87 -9.54
#